data_AF-A0A0F5YJY4-F1
#
_entry.id   AF-A0A0F5YJY4-F1
#
_cell.length_a   1.000
_cell.length_b   1.000
_cell.length_c   1.000
_cell.angle_alpha   90.00
_cell.angle_beta   90.00
_cell.angle_gamma   90.00
#
_symmetry.space_group_name_H-M   'P 1'
#
loop_
_entity.id
_entity.type
_entity.pdbx_description
1 polymer ?
#
loop_
_entity_poly.entity_id
_entity_poly.type
_entity_poly.pdbx_seq_one_letter_code
_entity_poly.pdbx_strand_id
1 'polypeptide(L)'
;MEEGVSGADLVIACIGAGLRAYTQYDSVELPNGDELDANTFLDEVQKEVLETVLSDVLLCDKRGVSAVDKPTQYYILGRYEYGEAIVEFDEANTLARGVGIELDGSGGLTDGKLALVTKNKNKIQLRDYSERGENEDLGIQKTEKQQTFNVKPQAIGGAPTLIDILHRLLWLSEHKPQDITNFLALAMPDTSQLRLVAQALAGRALTPETRQENITNRTREQQAIDTLLASWKRVIEDNLFTQRG
;
A
#
# COMPACT_ATOMS: atom_id res chain seq x y z
N MET A 1 -21.09 -7.41 -12.85
CA MET A 1 -20.23 -6.86 -13.92
C MET A 1 -19.63 -8.06 -14.61
N GLU A 2 -20.03 -8.31 -15.85
CA GLU A 2 -19.88 -9.60 -16.56
C GLU A 2 -18.85 -9.53 -17.71
N GLU A 3 -17.95 -8.54 -17.69
CA GLU A 3 -16.84 -8.42 -18.64
C GLU A 3 -15.53 -8.46 -17.86
N GLY A 4 -14.61 -9.34 -18.26
CA GLY A 4 -13.32 -9.60 -17.62
C GLY A 4 -12.28 -8.47 -17.75
N VAL A 5 -12.72 -7.23 -17.59
CA VAL A 5 -11.89 -6.02 -17.57
C VAL A 5 -11.18 -5.94 -16.21
N SER A 6 -9.84 -5.97 -16.16
CA SER A 6 -9.08 -6.01 -14.90
C SER A 6 -8.06 -4.89 -14.78
N GLY A 7 -7.82 -4.41 -13.56
CA GLY A 7 -6.71 -3.51 -13.22
C GLY A 7 -6.58 -2.32 -14.15
N ALA A 8 -5.49 -2.30 -14.93
CA ALA A 8 -5.21 -1.28 -15.94
C ALA A 8 -6.35 -1.09 -16.95
N ASP A 9 -7.04 -2.16 -17.37
CA ASP A 9 -8.16 -2.05 -18.32
C ASP A 9 -9.37 -1.33 -17.70
N LEU A 10 -9.59 -1.52 -16.39
CA LEU A 10 -10.66 -0.85 -15.65
C LEU A 10 -10.33 0.64 -15.48
N VAL A 11 -9.08 0.95 -15.12
CA VAL A 11 -8.59 2.32 -15.01
C VAL A 11 -8.70 3.04 -16.36
N ILE A 12 -8.25 2.40 -17.45
CA ILE A 12 -8.33 2.95 -18.81
C ILE A 12 -9.79 3.14 -19.24
N ALA A 13 -10.68 2.18 -18.96
CA ALA A 13 -12.10 2.28 -19.29
C ALA A 13 -12.78 3.44 -18.53
N CYS A 14 -12.48 3.60 -17.24
CA CYS A 14 -13.01 4.69 -16.44
C CYS A 14 -12.47 6.06 -16.87
N ILE A 15 -11.19 6.16 -17.21
CA ILE A 15 -10.59 7.37 -17.77
C ILE A 15 -11.26 7.75 -19.10
N GLY A 16 -11.43 6.77 -20.00
CA GLY A 16 -12.12 6.97 -21.28
C GLY A 16 -13.59 7.40 -21.10
N ALA A 17 -14.28 6.87 -20.10
CA ALA A 17 -15.62 7.30 -19.74
C ALA A 17 -15.65 8.73 -19.17
N GLY A 18 -14.66 9.09 -18.36
CA GLY A 18 -14.52 10.45 -17.81
C GLY A 18 -14.37 11.50 -18.90
N LEU A 19 -13.55 11.24 -19.93
CA LEU A 19 -13.31 12.18 -21.02
C LEU A 19 -14.52 12.44 -21.94
N ARG A 20 -15.65 11.73 -21.74
CA ARG A 20 -16.85 11.94 -22.55
C ARG A 20 -17.34 13.39 -22.54
N ALA A 21 -17.27 14.06 -21.39
CA ALA A 21 -17.70 15.46 -21.30
C ALA A 21 -16.90 16.36 -22.25
N TYR A 22 -15.59 16.15 -22.35
CA TYR A 22 -14.68 16.91 -23.22
C TYR A 22 -14.75 16.54 -24.71
N THR A 23 -15.43 15.44 -25.06
CA THR A 23 -15.69 15.08 -26.46
C THR A 23 -17.10 15.47 -26.92
N GLN A 24 -18.01 15.74 -25.98
CA GLN A 24 -19.39 16.09 -26.27
C GLN A 24 -19.65 17.61 -26.24
N TYR A 25 -18.85 18.37 -25.48
CA TYR A 25 -19.04 19.81 -25.29
C TYR A 25 -17.76 20.60 -25.62
N ASP A 26 -17.94 21.87 -25.99
CA ASP A 26 -16.84 22.76 -26.39
C ASP A 26 -15.96 23.21 -25.20
N SER A 27 -16.55 23.37 -24.01
CA SER A 27 -15.85 23.65 -22.74
C SER A 27 -16.55 22.96 -21.56
N VAL A 28 -15.77 22.69 -20.51
CA VAL A 28 -16.27 22.18 -19.22
C VAL A 28 -15.89 23.19 -18.15
N GLU A 29 -16.86 23.64 -17.36
CA GLU A 29 -16.67 24.73 -16.39
C GLU A 29 -17.06 24.29 -14.97
N LEU A 30 -16.36 24.84 -13.98
CA LEU A 30 -16.68 24.75 -12.56
C LEU A 30 -17.92 25.61 -12.22
N PRO A 31 -18.58 25.40 -11.07
CA PRO A 31 -19.76 26.18 -10.68
C PRO A 31 -19.53 27.70 -10.54
N ASN A 32 -18.27 28.12 -10.40
CA ASN A 32 -17.86 29.52 -10.35
C ASN A 32 -17.64 30.13 -11.75
N GLY A 33 -17.79 29.36 -12.84
CA GLY A 33 -17.60 29.78 -14.22
C GLY A 33 -16.16 29.67 -14.74
N ASP A 34 -15.23 29.14 -13.94
CA ASP A 34 -13.87 28.89 -14.41
C ASP A 34 -13.82 27.62 -15.27
N GLU A 35 -13.09 27.67 -16.38
CA GLU A 35 -12.86 26.49 -17.22
C GLU A 35 -12.03 25.44 -16.46
N LEU A 36 -12.53 24.20 -16.44
CA LEU A 36 -11.83 23.05 -15.91
C LEU A 36 -11.04 22.40 -17.05
N ASP A 37 -9.71 22.42 -16.98
CA ASP A 37 -8.89 21.78 -18.00
C ASP A 37 -8.98 20.24 -17.93
N ALA A 38 -8.83 19.60 -19.09
CA ALA A 38 -8.98 18.16 -19.21
C ALA A 38 -7.95 17.37 -18.37
N ASN A 39 -6.74 17.89 -18.14
CA ASN A 39 -5.73 17.17 -17.34
C ASN A 39 -6.11 17.18 -15.86
N THR A 40 -6.52 18.33 -15.32
CA THR A 40 -7.01 18.41 -13.94
C THR A 40 -8.23 17.51 -13.72
N PHE A 41 -9.16 17.49 -14.67
CA PHE A 41 -10.30 16.58 -14.59
C PHE A 41 -9.87 15.10 -14.65
N LEU A 42 -8.93 14.75 -15.52
CA LEU A 42 -8.39 13.40 -15.61
C LEU A 42 -7.71 12.95 -14.32
N ASP A 43 -6.95 13.83 -13.67
CA ASP A 43 -6.32 13.54 -12.39
C ASP A 43 -7.36 13.23 -11.30
N GLU A 44 -8.47 13.98 -11.25
CA GLU A 44 -9.57 13.71 -10.32
C GLU A 44 -10.31 12.41 -10.64
N VAL A 45 -10.55 12.11 -11.92
CA VAL A 45 -11.13 10.82 -12.33
C VAL A 45 -10.22 9.67 -11.93
N GLN A 46 -8.92 9.78 -12.18
CA GLN A 46 -7.96 8.75 -11.82
C GLN A 46 -7.95 8.50 -10.30
N LYS A 47 -7.93 9.56 -9.50
CA LYS A 47 -7.98 9.47 -8.04
C LYS A 47 -9.26 8.79 -7.55
N GLU A 48 -10.42 9.15 -8.09
CA GLU A 48 -11.71 8.54 -7.71
C GLU A 48 -11.76 7.05 -8.08
N VAL A 49 -11.20 6.68 -9.24
CA VAL A 49 -11.11 5.29 -9.67
C VAL A 49 -10.20 4.49 -8.73
N LEU A 50 -9.02 5.00 -8.40
CA LEU A 50 -8.10 4.32 -7.50
C LEU A 50 -8.67 4.18 -6.08
N GLU A 51 -9.37 5.18 -5.57
CA GLU A 51 -10.07 5.08 -4.27
C GLU A 51 -11.18 4.01 -4.30
N THR A 52 -11.89 3.89 -5.43
CA THR A 52 -12.90 2.85 -5.65
C THR A 52 -12.27 1.47 -5.65
N VAL A 53 -11.17 1.28 -6.40
CA VAL A 53 -10.41 0.01 -6.42
C VAL A 53 -9.87 -0.33 -5.04
N LEU A 54 -9.31 0.63 -4.31
CA LEU A 54 -8.83 0.41 -2.95
C LEU A 54 -9.97 0.01 -2.00
N SER A 55 -11.14 0.64 -2.11
CA SER A 55 -12.31 0.30 -1.30
C SER A 55 -12.76 -1.15 -1.54
N ASP A 56 -12.73 -1.59 -2.81
CA ASP A 56 -13.05 -2.97 -3.18
C ASP A 56 -11.99 -3.96 -2.68
N VAL A 57 -10.70 -3.66 -2.89
CA VAL A 57 -9.58 -4.53 -2.49
C VAL A 57 -9.45 -4.63 -0.97
N LEU A 58 -9.66 -3.53 -0.24
CA LEU A 58 -9.64 -3.50 1.22
C LEU A 58 -10.97 -3.94 1.84
N LEU A 59 -12.04 -4.08 1.05
CA LEU A 59 -13.39 -4.38 1.53
C LEU A 59 -13.87 -3.41 2.62
N CYS A 60 -13.58 -2.12 2.42
CA CYS A 60 -13.93 -1.06 3.37
C CYS A 60 -14.50 0.18 2.66
N ASP A 61 -15.07 1.10 3.43
CA ASP A 61 -15.55 2.37 2.90
C ASP A 61 -14.38 3.34 2.66
N LYS A 62 -14.65 4.46 1.98
CA LYS A 62 -13.65 5.52 1.71
C LYS A 62 -12.93 6.01 2.98
N ARG A 63 -13.60 5.98 4.14
CA ARG A 63 -12.99 6.34 5.43
C ARG A 63 -11.95 5.31 5.85
N GLY A 64 -12.25 4.02 5.69
CA GLY A 64 -11.29 2.94 5.90
C GLY A 64 -10.07 3.05 4.99
N VAL A 65 -10.27 3.36 3.70
CA VAL A 65 -9.17 3.60 2.75
C VAL A 65 -8.30 4.78 3.19
N SER A 66 -8.93 5.91 3.54
CA SER A 66 -8.23 7.11 4.01
C SER A 66 -7.42 6.91 5.28
N ALA A 67 -7.73 5.87 6.06
CA ALA A 67 -7.02 5.53 7.29
C ALA A 67 -5.75 4.71 7.03
N VAL A 68 -5.57 4.17 5.82
CA VAL A 68 -4.34 3.50 5.35
C VAL A 68 -3.40 4.54 4.78
N ASP A 69 -2.11 4.51 5.15
CA ASP A 69 -1.13 5.46 4.64
C ASP A 69 -0.87 5.30 3.13
N LYS A 70 -0.52 6.40 2.46
CA LYS A 70 -0.32 6.44 1.00
C LYS A 70 0.73 5.44 0.48
N PRO A 71 1.91 5.26 1.12
CA PRO A 71 2.85 4.21 0.71
C PRO A 71 2.22 2.80 0.71
N THR A 72 1.41 2.50 1.72
CA THR A 72 0.69 1.22 1.79
C THR A 72 -0.39 1.09 0.72
N GLN A 73 -1.16 2.15 0.47
CA GLN A 73 -2.15 2.18 -0.62
C GLN A 73 -1.47 1.92 -1.98
N TYR A 74 -0.34 2.60 -2.25
CA TYR A 74 0.44 2.40 -3.46
C TYR A 74 0.93 0.95 -3.60
N TYR A 75 1.42 0.35 -2.52
CA TYR A 75 1.87 -1.05 -2.55
C TYR A 75 0.74 -2.01 -2.90
N ILE A 76 -0.44 -1.84 -2.29
CA ILE A 76 -1.63 -2.67 -2.55
C ILE A 76 -2.04 -2.55 -4.02
N LEU A 77 -2.17 -1.32 -4.53
CA LEU A 77 -2.53 -1.08 -5.93
C LEU A 77 -1.48 -1.63 -6.89
N GLY A 78 -0.20 -1.44 -6.59
CA GLY A 78 0.88 -1.97 -7.42
C GLY A 78 0.91 -3.50 -7.44
N ARG A 79 0.63 -4.17 -6.31
CA ARG A 79 0.45 -5.63 -6.26
C ARG A 79 -0.80 -6.08 -7.01
N TYR A 80 -1.87 -5.28 -7.00
CA TYR A 80 -3.10 -5.54 -7.74
C TYR A 80 -2.91 -5.42 -9.26
N GLU A 81 -2.26 -4.34 -9.73
CA GLU A 81 -2.07 -4.09 -11.16
C GLU A 81 -0.92 -4.91 -11.76
N TYR A 82 0.23 -5.00 -11.07
CA TYR A 82 1.47 -5.51 -11.65
C TYR A 82 1.94 -6.83 -11.05
N GLY A 83 1.39 -7.25 -9.91
CA GLY A 83 1.90 -8.40 -9.16
C GLY A 83 3.37 -8.22 -8.76
N GLU A 84 4.23 -9.17 -9.14
CA GLU A 84 5.68 -9.14 -8.89
C GLU A 84 6.50 -8.67 -10.11
N ALA A 85 5.83 -8.18 -11.16
CA ALA A 85 6.47 -7.78 -12.40
C ALA A 85 7.38 -6.56 -12.24
N ILE A 86 8.36 -6.45 -13.14
CA ILE A 86 9.15 -5.25 -13.34
C ILE A 86 8.39 -4.39 -14.36
N VAL A 87 8.10 -3.14 -14.00
CA VAL A 87 7.29 -2.22 -14.81
C VAL A 87 8.08 -0.98 -15.21
N GLU A 88 7.59 -0.26 -16.22
CA GLU A 88 8.21 1.00 -16.65
C GLU A 88 7.95 2.10 -15.61
N PHE A 89 8.94 2.98 -15.45
CA PHE A 89 8.91 4.05 -14.44
C PHE A 89 7.71 4.97 -14.63
N ASP A 90 7.40 5.35 -15.87
CA ASP A 90 6.31 6.28 -16.16
C ASP A 90 4.93 5.71 -15.80
N GLU A 91 4.74 4.41 -16.00
CA GLU A 91 3.50 3.70 -15.61
C GLU A 91 3.36 3.69 -14.09
N ALA A 92 4.39 3.24 -13.39
CA ALA A 92 4.42 3.24 -11.93
C ALA A 92 4.32 4.64 -11.31
N ASN A 93 4.84 5.66 -11.99
CA ASN A 93 4.79 7.06 -11.56
C ASN A 93 3.40 7.65 -11.76
N THR A 94 2.69 7.23 -12.82
CA THR A 94 1.27 7.54 -13.02
C THR A 94 0.43 7.00 -11.87
N LEU A 95 0.67 5.75 -11.44
CA LEU A 95 0.01 5.18 -10.27
C LEU A 95 0.33 5.98 -8.98
N ALA A 96 1.60 6.34 -8.78
CA ALA A 96 2.03 7.11 -7.60
C ALA A 96 1.34 8.47 -7.52
N ARG A 97 1.24 9.19 -8.66
CA ARG A 97 0.51 10.45 -8.76
C ARG A 97 -0.97 10.30 -8.43
N GLY A 98 -1.62 9.26 -8.93
CA GLY A 98 -3.02 8.97 -8.62
C GLY A 98 -3.28 8.70 -7.13
N VAL A 99 -2.33 8.06 -6.43
CA VAL A 99 -2.36 7.90 -4.96
C VAL A 99 -1.97 9.20 -4.22
N GLY A 100 -1.35 10.14 -4.92
CA GLY A 100 -0.87 11.41 -4.38
C GLY A 100 0.42 11.26 -3.56
N ILE A 101 1.34 10.40 -4.02
CA ILE A 101 2.68 10.20 -3.46
C ILE A 101 3.75 10.38 -4.55
N GLU A 102 4.95 10.79 -4.13
CA GLU A 102 6.10 10.88 -5.03
C GLU A 102 6.80 9.52 -5.14
N LEU A 103 6.93 8.99 -6.37
CA LEU A 103 7.60 7.71 -6.61
C LEU A 103 9.11 7.81 -6.36
N ASP A 104 9.74 8.89 -6.82
CA ASP A 104 11.20 9.05 -6.84
C ASP A 104 11.60 10.47 -6.48
N GLY A 105 12.73 10.62 -5.79
CA GLY A 105 13.15 11.89 -5.19
C GLY A 105 13.38 11.76 -3.67
N SER A 106 13.75 12.85 -3.01
CA SER A 106 13.99 12.85 -1.57
C SER A 106 12.69 12.59 -0.81
N GLY A 107 12.62 11.47 -0.07
CA GLY A 107 11.40 11.04 0.61
C GLY A 107 10.39 10.32 -0.28
N GLY A 108 10.74 10.05 -1.55
CA GLY A 108 9.95 9.20 -2.45
C GLY A 108 10.07 7.71 -2.12
N LEU A 109 9.28 6.88 -2.81
CA LEU A 109 9.23 5.42 -2.57
C LEU A 109 10.50 4.66 -2.97
N THR A 110 11.35 5.25 -3.80
CA THR A 110 12.67 4.73 -4.18
C THR A 110 13.79 5.16 -3.23
N ASP A 111 13.52 6.03 -2.27
CA ASP A 111 14.56 6.67 -1.47
C ASP A 111 15.01 5.84 -0.26
N GLY A 112 16.31 5.90 0.02
CA GLY A 112 16.93 5.32 1.20
C GLY A 112 16.95 3.79 1.25
N LYS A 113 17.44 3.27 2.38
CA LYS A 113 17.62 1.83 2.60
C LYS A 113 16.30 1.07 2.77
N LEU A 114 15.26 1.78 3.20
CA LEU A 114 13.91 1.27 3.44
C LEU A 114 13.00 1.46 2.23
N ALA A 115 13.54 1.83 1.06
CA ALA A 115 12.78 2.03 -0.16
C ALA A 115 11.79 0.88 -0.41
N LEU A 116 10.57 1.25 -0.77
CA LEU A 116 9.49 0.32 -1.12
C LEU A 116 9.62 -0.17 -2.57
N VAL A 117 10.31 0.61 -3.40
CA VAL A 117 10.48 0.38 -4.83
C VAL A 117 11.97 0.39 -5.16
N THR A 118 12.45 -0.61 -5.90
CA THR A 118 13.76 -0.50 -6.57
C THR A 118 13.59 0.23 -7.90
N LYS A 119 14.56 1.08 -8.23
CA LYS A 119 14.63 1.73 -9.55
C LYS A 119 15.94 1.37 -10.24
N ASN A 120 15.83 0.86 -11.46
CA ASN A 120 16.96 0.61 -12.35
C ASN A 120 16.67 1.28 -13.70
N LYS A 121 17.31 2.43 -13.93
CA LYS A 121 17.05 3.31 -15.09
C LYS A 121 15.56 3.65 -15.19
N ASN A 122 14.89 3.15 -16.24
CA ASN A 122 13.47 3.37 -16.50
C ASN A 122 12.58 2.24 -16.01
N LYS A 123 13.13 1.28 -15.25
CA LYS A 123 12.37 0.14 -14.72
C LYS A 123 12.29 0.22 -13.22
N ILE A 124 11.14 -0.16 -12.68
CA ILE A 124 10.93 -0.26 -11.25
C ILE A 124 10.34 -1.61 -10.85
N GLN A 125 10.60 -2.01 -9.62
CA GLN A 125 10.01 -3.22 -9.04
C GLN A 125 9.67 -2.98 -7.57
N LEU A 126 8.46 -3.39 -7.18
CA LEU A 126 8.00 -3.39 -5.78
C LEU A 126 8.80 -4.41 -4.98
N ARG A 127 9.41 -3.95 -3.89
CA ARG A 127 10.20 -4.80 -3.01
C ARG A 127 9.32 -5.49 -1.99
N ASP A 128 9.44 -6.81 -1.89
CA ASP A 128 8.64 -7.59 -0.95
C ASP A 128 9.22 -7.60 0.48
N TYR A 129 8.60 -8.39 1.36
CA TYR A 129 9.06 -8.56 2.73
C TYR A 129 10.44 -9.24 2.83
N SER A 130 10.83 -10.07 1.87
CA SER A 130 12.11 -10.77 1.86
C SER A 130 13.27 -9.82 1.54
N GLU A 131 13.03 -8.81 0.70
CA GLU A 131 14.02 -7.81 0.30
C GLU A 131 14.17 -6.65 1.31
N ARG A 132 13.13 -6.38 2.10
CA ARG A 132 13.08 -5.23 3.03
C ARG A 132 13.19 -5.65 4.49
N GLY A 133 12.57 -6.77 4.83
CA GLY A 133 12.25 -7.15 6.21
C GLY A 133 13.44 -7.49 7.09
N GLU A 134 14.63 -7.75 6.54
CA GLU A 134 15.85 -7.95 7.33
C GLU A 134 16.28 -6.68 8.09
N ASN A 135 15.97 -5.50 7.54
CA ASN A 135 16.36 -4.23 8.13
C ASN A 135 15.67 -4.00 9.49
N GLU A 136 16.46 -3.81 10.53
CA GLU A 136 15.97 -3.70 11.92
C GLU A 136 15.17 -2.42 12.18
N ASP A 137 15.39 -1.36 11.39
CA ASP A 137 14.68 -0.09 11.51
C ASP A 137 13.34 -0.07 10.75
N LEU A 138 13.02 -1.12 9.97
CA LEU A 138 11.79 -1.17 9.17
C LEU A 138 10.55 -1.26 10.07
N GLY A 139 9.60 -0.33 9.88
CA GLY A 139 8.34 -0.32 10.63
C GLY A 139 8.46 0.18 12.07
N ILE A 140 9.56 0.84 12.44
CA ILE A 140 9.76 1.41 13.78
C ILE A 140 9.73 2.94 13.72
N GLN A 141 9.05 3.57 14.68
CA GLN A 141 9.08 5.02 14.84
C GLN A 141 10.50 5.49 15.16
N LYS A 142 11.07 6.33 14.30
CA LYS A 142 12.34 6.97 14.59
C LYS A 142 12.16 7.95 15.74
N THR A 143 13.09 7.95 16.68
CA THR A 143 13.14 8.89 17.80
C THR A 143 14.48 9.60 17.89
N GLU A 144 14.51 10.75 18.55
CA GLU A 144 15.76 11.43 18.88
C GLU A 144 16.72 10.53 19.68
N LYS A 145 18.01 10.61 19.33
CA LYS A 145 19.07 9.84 20.01
C LYS A 145 19.37 10.36 21.42
N GLN A 146 18.93 11.57 21.77
CA GLN A 146 19.17 12.15 23.09
C GLN A 146 18.13 11.69 24.11
N GLN A 147 18.53 10.76 24.96
CA GLN A 147 17.80 10.47 26.20
C GLN A 147 18.22 11.51 27.25
N THR A 148 17.38 12.53 27.45
CA THR A 148 17.45 13.33 28.68
C THR A 148 16.67 12.62 29.78
N PHE A 149 17.21 12.63 31.01
CA PHE A 149 16.59 11.95 32.15
C PHE A 149 15.15 12.47 32.33
N ASN A 150 14.17 11.56 32.41
CA ASN A 150 12.72 11.83 32.51
C ASN A 150 12.02 12.49 31.30
N VAL A 151 12.62 12.53 30.11
CA VAL A 151 11.93 13.00 28.89
C VAL A 151 11.75 11.83 27.93
N LYS A 152 10.50 11.60 27.49
CA LYS A 152 10.23 10.64 26.41
C LYS A 152 10.89 11.14 25.12
N PRO A 153 11.68 10.31 24.41
CA PRO A 153 12.26 10.69 23.13
C PRO A 153 11.16 11.18 22.17
N GLN A 154 11.41 12.32 21.52
CA GLN A 154 10.47 12.84 20.53
C GLN A 154 10.56 12.01 19.25
N ALA A 155 9.39 11.74 18.66
CA ALA A 155 9.29 11.11 17.35
C ALA A 155 9.88 12.03 16.28
N ILE A 156 10.75 11.51 15.42
CA ILE A 156 11.30 12.20 14.27
C ILE A 156 10.67 11.63 13.01
N GLY A 157 10.15 12.51 12.15
CA GLY A 157 9.54 12.14 10.88
C GLY A 157 8.12 11.59 11.05
N GLY A 158 7.59 11.01 9.98
CA GLY A 158 6.26 10.40 9.99
C GLY A 158 6.18 9.13 10.84
N ALA A 159 4.94 8.71 11.12
CA ALA A 159 4.67 7.39 11.65
C ALA A 159 5.18 6.30 10.69
N PRO A 160 5.62 5.13 11.20
CA PRO A 160 5.91 3.99 10.34
C PRO A 160 4.67 3.61 9.52
N THR A 161 4.87 3.25 8.26
CA THR A 161 3.79 2.83 7.37
C THR A 161 3.32 1.42 7.72
N LEU A 162 2.05 1.12 7.45
CA LEU A 162 1.49 -0.21 7.71
C LEU A 162 2.22 -1.28 6.90
N ILE A 163 2.63 -0.97 5.66
CA ILE A 163 3.38 -1.90 4.83
C ILE A 163 4.78 -2.21 5.37
N ASP A 164 5.46 -1.23 5.95
CA ASP A 164 6.77 -1.45 6.58
C ASP A 164 6.64 -2.35 7.80
N ILE A 165 5.62 -2.10 8.61
CA ILE A 165 5.32 -2.93 9.77
C ILE A 165 5.00 -4.37 9.35
N LEU A 166 4.15 -4.53 8.33
CA LEU A 166 3.78 -5.84 7.81
C LEU A 166 5.01 -6.60 7.27
N HIS A 167 5.83 -5.96 6.44
CA HIS A 167 7.02 -6.60 5.86
C HIS A 167 8.02 -7.03 6.94
N ARG A 168 8.27 -6.17 7.95
CA ARG A 168 9.13 -6.53 9.07
C ARG A 168 8.54 -7.72 9.85
N LEU A 169 7.24 -7.71 10.11
CA LEU A 169 6.57 -8.77 10.85
C LEU A 169 6.62 -10.11 10.11
N LEU A 170 6.36 -10.12 8.80
CA LEU A 170 6.45 -11.32 7.97
C LEU A 170 7.87 -11.92 8.01
N TRP A 171 8.89 -11.07 7.88
CA TRP A 171 10.27 -11.51 7.91
C TRP A 171 10.67 -12.07 9.29
N LEU A 172 10.29 -11.39 10.37
CA LEU A 172 10.52 -11.87 11.75
C LEU A 172 9.83 -13.21 12.01
N SER A 173 8.62 -13.40 11.50
CA SER A 173 7.89 -14.67 11.64
C SER A 173 8.61 -15.85 11.01
N GLU A 174 9.38 -15.63 9.94
CA GLU A 174 10.16 -16.68 9.28
C GLU A 174 11.55 -16.89 9.89
N HIS A 175 12.23 -15.81 10.32
CA HIS A 175 13.65 -15.86 10.63
C HIS A 175 13.97 -15.66 12.11
N LYS A 176 13.20 -14.81 12.81
CA LYS A 176 13.45 -14.43 14.21
C LYS A 176 12.14 -14.28 15.01
N PRO A 177 11.37 -15.36 15.23
CA PRO A 177 10.06 -15.25 15.90
C PRO A 177 10.14 -14.69 17.32
N GLN A 178 11.27 -14.90 18.00
CA GLN A 178 11.53 -14.37 19.35
C GLN A 178 11.57 -12.85 19.43
N ASP A 179 11.84 -12.15 18.32
CA ASP A 179 11.98 -10.68 18.30
C ASP A 179 10.63 -9.98 18.04
N ILE A 180 9.58 -10.72 17.69
CA ILE A 180 8.25 -10.19 17.34
C ILE A 180 7.67 -9.36 18.49
N THR A 181 7.76 -9.86 19.73
CA THR A 181 7.21 -9.17 20.90
C THR A 181 7.86 -7.81 21.11
N ASN A 182 9.19 -7.74 20.97
CA ASN A 182 9.93 -6.49 21.09
C ASN A 182 9.61 -5.54 19.93
N PHE A 183 9.53 -6.06 18.71
CA PHE A 183 9.17 -5.28 17.53
C PHE A 183 7.78 -4.65 17.65
N LEU A 184 6.75 -5.42 18.05
CA LEU A 184 5.39 -4.91 18.21
C LEU A 184 5.29 -3.84 19.30
N ALA A 185 6.13 -3.92 20.35
CA ALA A 185 6.24 -2.89 21.38
C ALA A 185 6.71 -1.54 20.83
N LEU A 186 7.62 -1.59 19.86
CA LEU A 186 8.24 -0.41 19.24
C LEU A 186 7.38 0.15 18.11
N ALA A 187 6.80 -0.73 17.28
CA ALA A 187 6.00 -0.37 16.12
C ALA A 187 4.60 0.12 16.51
N MET A 188 4.00 -0.42 17.58
CA MET A 188 2.64 -0.13 18.07
C MET A 188 1.59 0.06 16.94
N PRO A 189 1.42 -0.91 16.02
CA PRO A 189 0.49 -0.76 14.91
C PRO A 189 -0.96 -0.70 15.39
N ASP A 190 -1.82 -0.04 14.60
CA ASP A 190 -3.25 -0.32 14.64
C ASP A 190 -3.48 -1.73 14.10
N THR A 191 -3.89 -2.65 14.98
CA THR A 191 -4.06 -4.06 14.63
C THR A 191 -5.20 -4.30 13.65
N SER A 192 -6.22 -3.43 13.64
CA SER A 192 -7.36 -3.57 12.73
C SER A 192 -6.94 -3.16 11.32
N GLN A 193 -6.23 -2.04 11.19
CA GLN A 193 -5.71 -1.58 9.91
C GLN A 193 -4.63 -2.50 9.35
N LEU A 194 -3.70 -2.97 10.20
CA LEU A 194 -2.67 -3.91 9.78
C LEU A 194 -3.27 -5.23 9.27
N ARG A 195 -4.33 -5.71 9.94
CA ARG A 195 -5.07 -6.90 9.50
C ARG A 195 -5.77 -6.69 8.17
N LEU A 196 -6.37 -5.52 7.97
CA LEU A 196 -7.03 -5.12 6.73
C LEU A 196 -6.04 -5.16 5.55
N VAL A 197 -4.87 -4.55 5.72
CA VAL A 197 -3.79 -4.54 4.72
C VAL A 197 -3.30 -5.96 4.42
N ALA A 198 -3.09 -6.78 5.45
CA ALA A 198 -2.71 -8.18 5.26
C ALA A 198 -3.78 -8.97 4.50
N GLN A 199 -5.07 -8.76 4.77
CA GLN A 199 -6.17 -9.42 4.05
C GLN A 199 -6.25 -9.02 2.58
N ALA A 200 -6.06 -7.73 2.28
CA ALA A 200 -5.99 -7.24 0.91
C ALA A 200 -4.84 -7.91 0.14
N LEU A 201 -3.63 -7.95 0.71
CA LEU A 201 -2.44 -8.51 0.08
C LEU A 201 -2.44 -10.05 0.00
N ALA A 202 -3.21 -10.74 0.85
CA ALA A 202 -3.38 -12.20 0.77
C ALA A 202 -4.05 -12.67 -0.54
N GLY A 203 -4.65 -11.75 -1.31
CA GLY A 203 -5.14 -12.05 -2.65
C GLY A 203 -6.57 -12.57 -2.74
N ARG A 204 -7.32 -12.65 -1.63
CA ARG A 204 -8.76 -12.97 -1.68
C ARG A 204 -9.59 -11.88 -2.36
N ALA A 205 -9.13 -10.63 -2.29
CA ALA A 205 -9.72 -9.49 -2.99
C ALA A 205 -8.98 -9.15 -4.31
N LEU A 206 -7.76 -9.68 -4.50
CA LEU A 206 -6.95 -9.48 -5.73
C LEU A 206 -7.27 -10.51 -6.82
N THR A 207 -8.19 -11.44 -6.56
CA THR A 207 -8.67 -12.44 -7.52
C THR A 207 -10.16 -12.27 -7.74
N PRO A 208 -10.60 -11.60 -8.83
CA PRO A 208 -12.01 -11.65 -9.21
C PRO A 208 -12.42 -13.11 -9.45
N GLU A 209 -13.67 -13.44 -9.12
CA GLU A 209 -14.26 -14.78 -9.04
C GLU A 209 -14.07 -15.66 -10.29
N THR A 210 -13.70 -15.06 -11.43
CA THR A 210 -13.33 -15.73 -12.69
C THR A 210 -11.93 -16.37 -12.70
N ARG A 211 -11.07 -16.12 -11.71
CA ARG A 211 -9.70 -16.71 -11.61
C ARG A 211 -9.63 -17.97 -10.72
N GLN A 212 -10.52 -18.93 -10.92
CA GLN A 212 -10.33 -20.27 -10.35
C GLN A 212 -9.04 -20.97 -10.86
N GLU A 213 -8.44 -20.47 -11.95
CA GLU A 213 -7.26 -21.10 -12.57
C GLU A 213 -5.90 -20.74 -11.92
N ASN A 214 -5.80 -19.70 -11.08
CA ASN A 214 -4.53 -19.26 -10.47
C ASN A 214 -4.41 -19.50 -8.96
N ILE A 215 -5.38 -20.17 -8.32
CA ILE A 215 -5.34 -20.49 -6.88
C ILE A 215 -4.09 -21.34 -6.54
N THR A 216 -3.47 -22.00 -7.52
CA THR A 216 -2.33 -22.91 -7.32
C THR A 216 -0.96 -22.25 -7.23
N ASN A 217 -0.76 -21.00 -7.70
CA ASN A 217 0.55 -20.33 -7.69
C ASN A 217 0.52 -19.05 -6.85
N ARG A 218 0.36 -19.18 -5.53
CA ARG A 218 0.49 -18.06 -4.59
C ARG A 218 1.94 -17.60 -4.50
N THR A 219 2.18 -16.29 -4.49
CA THR A 219 3.53 -15.74 -4.30
C THR A 219 4.05 -16.07 -2.90
N ARG A 220 5.37 -15.95 -2.69
CA ARG A 220 5.99 -16.17 -1.38
C ARG A 220 5.40 -15.23 -0.33
N GLU A 221 5.22 -13.97 -0.71
CA GLU A 221 4.58 -12.96 0.13
C GLU A 221 3.14 -13.35 0.53
N GLN A 222 2.33 -13.81 -0.43
CA GLN A 222 0.96 -14.25 -0.13
C GLN A 222 0.93 -15.45 0.83
N GLN A 223 1.83 -16.41 0.68
CA GLN A 223 1.94 -17.57 1.56
C GLN A 223 2.36 -17.18 2.98
N ALA A 224 3.31 -16.25 3.12
CA ALA A 224 3.73 -15.72 4.40
C ALA A 224 2.58 -14.97 5.09
N ILE A 225 1.82 -14.18 4.32
CA ILE A 225 0.63 -13.48 4.81
C ILE A 225 -0.45 -14.45 5.27
N ASP A 226 -0.75 -15.51 4.51
CA ASP A 226 -1.73 -16.52 4.93
C ASP A 226 -1.35 -17.17 6.26
N THR A 227 -0.06 -17.49 6.42
CA THR A 227 0.49 -18.06 7.65
C THR A 227 0.35 -17.09 8.82
N LEU A 228 0.65 -15.81 8.60
CA LEU A 228 0.48 -14.76 9.60
C LEU A 228 -0.99 -14.59 9.98
N LEU A 229 -1.91 -14.54 9.00
CA LEU A 229 -3.35 -14.42 9.23
C LEU A 229 -3.91 -15.64 9.99
N ALA A 230 -3.44 -16.84 9.69
CA ALA A 230 -3.84 -18.06 10.40
C ALA A 230 -3.36 -18.08 11.86
N SER A 231 -2.23 -17.43 12.14
CA SER A 231 -1.64 -17.34 13.48
C SER A 231 -1.83 -15.98 14.17
N TRP A 232 -2.68 -15.11 13.60
CA TRP A 232 -2.81 -13.69 13.95
C TRP A 232 -2.98 -13.44 15.44
N LYS A 233 -3.91 -14.16 16.07
CA LYS A 233 -4.21 -14.03 17.50
C LYS A 233 -2.96 -14.28 18.36
N ARG A 234 -2.25 -15.37 18.08
CA ARG A 234 -1.05 -15.77 18.82
C ARG A 234 0.12 -14.79 18.59
N VAL A 235 0.28 -14.32 17.36
CA VAL A 235 1.45 -13.52 16.96
C VAL A 235 1.29 -12.05 17.32
N ILE A 236 0.08 -11.50 17.23
CA ILE A 236 -0.15 -10.05 17.36
C ILE A 236 -0.98 -9.75 18.61
N GLU A 237 -2.17 -10.33 18.74
CA GLU A 237 -3.09 -9.99 19.83
C GLU A 237 -2.47 -10.37 21.19
N ASP A 238 -2.04 -11.63 21.36
CA ASP A 238 -1.49 -12.11 22.63
C ASP A 238 -0.20 -11.35 23.04
N ASN A 239 0.64 -10.95 22.08
CA ASN A 239 1.84 -10.17 22.34
C ASN A 239 1.55 -8.73 22.78
N LEU A 240 0.54 -8.08 22.18
CA LEU A 240 0.16 -6.72 22.52
C LEU A 240 -0.66 -6.65 23.82
N PHE A 241 -1.45 -7.68 24.13
CA PHE A 241 -2.19 -7.77 25.39
C PHE A 241 -1.27 -8.02 26.59
N THR A 242 -0.23 -8.84 26.42
CA THR A 242 0.74 -9.14 27.50
C THR A 242 1.56 -7.91 27.92
N GLN A 243 1.64 -6.86 27.09
CA GLN A 243 2.34 -5.61 27.42
C GLN A 243 1.45 -4.52 28.04
N ARG A 244 0.12 -4.70 28.03
CA ARG A 244 -0.84 -3.75 28.62
C ARG A 244 -1.29 -4.12 30.04
N GLY A 245 -0.93 -5.29 30.54
CA GLY A 245 -1.18 -5.76 31.91
C GLY A 245 0.04 -5.63 32.78
#